data_AF-C6ZDP4-F1
#
_entry.id   AF-C6ZDP4-F1
#
_cell.length_a   1.000
_cell.length_b   1.000
_cell.length_c   1.000
_cell.angle_alpha   90.00
_cell.angle_beta   90.00
_cell.angle_gamma   90.00
#
_symmetry.space_group_name_H-M   'P 1'
#
loop_
_entity.id
_entity.type
_entity.pdbx_description
1 polymer ?
#
loop_
_entity_poly.entity_id
_entity_poly.type
_entity_poly.pdbx_seq_one_letter_code
_entity_poly.pdbx_strand_id
1 'polypeptide(L)'
;ACNDMSPEQMAANVNCSSPERHTRSYTHLEGGDVRKRKLFCRTQWYLRIDKEGNVTGTTEPNNIYSILEIRTVEVGIVVIKGVESEYYLAMNKSGKVYAKKLRNEDCNFEEIILENHYNTYASAKWTHNGR
;
A
#
# COMPACT_ATOMS: atom_id res chain seq x y z
N ALA A 1 12.77 53.70 14.34
CA ALA A 1 13.82 53.78 15.35
C ALA A 1 13.77 52.49 16.16
N CYS A 2 14.88 51.77 16.19
CA CYS A 2 15.06 50.51 16.89
C CYS A 2 14.73 50.66 18.38
N ASN A 3 14.32 49.55 19.00
CA ASN A 3 14.81 49.22 20.34
C ASN A 3 15.01 47.70 20.40
N ASP A 4 16.27 47.35 20.58
CA ASP A 4 16.82 46.04 20.85
C ASP A 4 16.22 45.42 22.11
N MET A 5 15.90 44.12 22.08
CA MET A 5 15.89 43.26 23.26
C MET A 5 16.56 41.92 22.93
N SER A 6 17.33 41.40 23.88
CA SER A 6 18.35 40.35 23.72
C SER A 6 17.77 38.94 23.43
N PRO A 7 18.60 37.99 22.93
CA PRO A 7 18.15 36.66 22.51
C PRO A 7 17.64 35.74 23.63
N GLU A 8 17.76 36.14 24.90
CA GLU A 8 17.50 35.29 26.07
C GLU A 8 16.04 35.29 26.53
N GLN A 9 15.17 36.13 25.96
CA GLN A 9 13.75 36.22 26.35
C GLN A 9 12.75 35.55 25.39
N MET A 10 13.20 34.92 24.30
CA MET A 10 12.31 34.14 23.41
C MET A 10 12.10 32.69 23.86
N ALA A 11 12.81 32.23 24.89
CA ALA A 11 12.79 30.84 25.32
C ALA A 11 11.59 30.46 26.22
N ALA A 12 10.70 31.39 26.58
CA ALA A 12 9.71 31.15 27.62
C ALA A 12 8.26 30.94 27.15
N ASN A 13 7.94 30.93 25.85
CA ASN A 13 6.54 30.79 25.43
C ASN A 13 6.29 30.03 24.12
N VAL A 14 7.18 29.11 23.76
CA VAL A 14 6.78 28.06 22.81
C VAL A 14 6.07 26.99 23.62
N ASN A 15 4.76 27.21 23.84
CA ASN A 15 3.86 26.09 24.04
C ASN A 15 4.02 25.19 22.81
N CYS A 16 4.92 24.21 22.91
CA CYS A 16 5.08 23.16 21.93
C CYS A 16 3.88 22.25 22.11
N SER A 17 2.70 22.78 21.78
CA SER A 17 1.56 22.00 21.35
C SER A 17 2.04 21.34 20.08
N SER A 18 2.76 20.22 20.25
CA SER A 18 2.97 19.22 19.22
C SER A 18 1.67 19.17 18.42
N PRO A 19 1.69 19.46 17.10
CA PRO A 19 0.45 19.45 16.34
C PRO A 19 -0.16 18.09 16.61
N GLU A 20 -1.36 18.09 17.19
CA GLU A 20 -2.12 16.89 17.43
C GLU A 20 -2.03 16.11 16.13
N ARG A 21 -1.29 14.99 16.16
CA ARG A 21 -1.21 14.11 15.02
C ARG A 21 -2.63 13.64 14.88
N HIS A 22 -3.38 14.31 14.01
CA HIS A 22 -4.71 13.92 13.63
C HIS A 22 -4.50 12.55 13.02
N THR A 23 -4.67 11.50 13.82
CA THR A 23 -4.67 10.14 13.35
C THR A 23 -5.73 10.13 12.28
N ARG A 24 -5.29 10.09 11.01
CA ARG A 24 -6.20 9.98 9.89
C ARG A 24 -7.07 8.77 10.19
N SER A 25 -8.35 9.01 10.42
CA SER A 25 -9.32 7.98 10.75
C SER A 25 -9.51 7.10 9.51
N TYR A 26 -8.64 6.12 9.33
CA TYR A 26 -8.85 5.06 8.37
C TYR A 26 -9.82 4.07 9.00
N THR A 27 -11.09 4.16 8.64
CA THR A 27 -12.14 3.24 9.10
C THR A 27 -11.77 1.76 8.87
N HIS A 28 -10.89 1.48 7.90
CA HIS A 28 -10.40 0.14 7.57
C HIS A 28 -9.13 -0.30 8.34
N LEU A 29 -8.63 0.50 9.28
CA LEU A 29 -7.51 0.11 10.17
C LEU A 29 -8.01 -0.34 11.56
N GLU A 30 -9.29 -0.15 11.86
CA GLU A 30 -9.88 -0.48 13.17
C GLU A 30 -10.36 -1.93 13.30
N GLY A 31 -10.23 -2.77 12.27
CA GLY A 31 -10.62 -4.17 12.38
C GLY A 31 -10.26 -5.05 11.20
N GLY A 32 -9.03 -5.57 11.16
CA GLY A 32 -8.66 -6.76 10.37
C GLY A 32 -9.18 -6.82 8.93
N ASP A 33 -9.26 -5.67 8.26
CA ASP A 33 -10.29 -5.39 7.26
C ASP A 33 -9.94 -5.93 5.87
N VAL A 34 -10.93 -6.53 5.24
CA VAL A 34 -10.85 -7.05 3.87
C VAL A 34 -11.27 -5.93 2.92
N ARG A 35 -10.31 -5.34 2.20
CA ARG A 35 -10.53 -4.12 1.41
C ARG A 35 -10.73 -4.49 -0.06
N LYS A 36 -11.93 -4.27 -0.62
CA LYS A 36 -12.17 -4.40 -2.06
C LYS A 36 -11.80 -3.10 -2.79
N ARG A 37 -10.80 -3.16 -3.68
CA ARG A 37 -10.24 -1.99 -4.39
C ARG A 37 -9.82 -2.33 -5.81
N LYS A 38 -9.53 -1.29 -6.60
CA LYS A 38 -8.79 -1.38 -7.85
C LYS A 38 -7.43 -0.74 -7.64
N LEU A 39 -6.34 -1.40 -8.07
CA LEU A 39 -5.00 -0.83 -7.99
C LEU A 39 -4.68 -0.11 -9.31
N PHE A 40 -4.75 1.21 -9.28
CA PHE A 40 -4.42 2.06 -10.42
C PHE A 40 -2.93 2.41 -10.37
N CYS A 41 -2.17 1.87 -11.31
CA CYS A 41 -0.75 2.13 -11.44
C CYS A 41 -0.52 3.56 -11.95
N ARG A 42 0.57 4.19 -11.51
CA ARG A 42 1.02 5.51 -11.99
C ARG A 42 1.14 5.57 -13.52
N THR A 43 1.41 4.45 -14.17
CA THR A 43 1.45 4.31 -15.64
C THR A 43 0.08 4.32 -16.32
N GLN A 44 -1.00 4.63 -15.60
CA GLN A 44 -2.38 4.75 -16.09
C GLN A 44 -3.03 3.40 -16.48
N TRP A 45 -2.73 2.34 -15.73
CA TRP A 45 -3.33 1.02 -15.90
C TRP A 45 -3.89 0.49 -14.58
N TYR A 46 -5.06 -0.12 -14.61
CA TYR A 46 -5.56 -0.93 -13.51
C TYR A 46 -4.90 -2.30 -13.55
N LEU A 47 -4.35 -2.75 -12.42
CA LEU A 47 -3.88 -4.13 -12.28
C LEU A 47 -5.07 -5.09 -12.45
N ARG A 48 -4.87 -6.11 -13.29
CA ARG A 48 -5.87 -7.12 -13.64
C ARG A 48 -5.27 -8.51 -13.47
N ILE A 49 -6.05 -9.42 -12.90
CA ILE A 49 -5.73 -10.85 -12.86
C ILE A 49 -6.89 -11.61 -13.51
N ASP A 50 -6.67 -12.14 -14.71
CA ASP A 50 -7.73 -12.81 -15.48
C ASP A 50 -8.01 -14.24 -15.03
N LYS A 51 -9.03 -14.86 -15.63
CA LYS A 51 -9.49 -16.23 -15.28
C LYS A 51 -8.43 -17.30 -15.58
N GLU A 52 -7.50 -17.03 -16.50
CA GLU A 52 -6.35 -17.87 -16.81
C GLU A 52 -5.19 -17.69 -15.82
N GLY A 53 -5.23 -16.66 -14.97
CA GLY A 53 -4.17 -16.35 -14.01
C GLY A 53 -3.05 -15.46 -14.58
N ASN A 54 -3.28 -14.78 -15.70
CA ASN A 54 -2.35 -13.79 -16.21
C ASN A 54 -2.48 -12.49 -15.43
N VAL A 55 -1.34 -11.92 -15.04
CA VAL A 55 -1.25 -10.62 -14.39
C VAL A 55 -0.87 -9.57 -15.42
N THR A 56 -1.79 -8.66 -15.73
CA THR A 56 -1.59 -7.60 -16.73
C THR A 56 -2.21 -6.28 -16.28
N GLY A 57 -2.07 -5.23 -17.09
CA GLY A 57 -2.79 -3.97 -16.92
C GLY A 57 -4.01 -3.89 -17.85
N THR A 58 -5.06 -3.20 -17.43
CA THR A 58 -6.17 -2.77 -18.29
C THR A 58 -6.47 -1.28 -18.11
N THR A 59 -6.88 -0.59 -19.17
CA THR A 59 -7.39 0.79 -19.11
C THR A 59 -8.89 0.85 -18.88
N GLU A 60 -9.59 -0.28 -18.98
CA GLU A 60 -11.04 -0.36 -18.81
C GLU A 60 -11.43 -0.15 -17.34
N PRO A 61 -12.11 0.95 -16.99
CA PRO A 61 -12.42 1.26 -15.60
C PRO A 61 -13.40 0.28 -14.98
N ASN A 62 -14.23 -0.41 -15.77
CA ASN A 62 -15.27 -1.34 -15.30
C ASN A 62 -14.91 -2.82 -15.46
N ASN A 63 -13.63 -3.14 -15.72
CA ASN A 63 -13.21 -4.52 -15.88
C ASN A 63 -13.34 -5.31 -14.57
N ILE A 64 -14.12 -6.40 -14.58
CA ILE A 64 -14.40 -7.22 -13.38
C ILE A 64 -13.14 -7.87 -12.79
N TYR A 65 -12.16 -8.18 -13.64
CA TYR A 65 -10.89 -8.80 -13.24
C TYR A 65 -9.89 -7.81 -12.63
N SER A 66 -10.23 -6.51 -12.59
CA SER A 66 -9.44 -5.48 -11.89
C SER A 66 -9.90 -5.23 -10.45
N ILE A 67 -10.97 -5.90 -10.00
CA ILE A 67 -11.46 -5.83 -8.63
C ILE A 67 -10.63 -6.78 -7.77
N LEU A 68 -9.91 -6.22 -6.81
CA LEU A 68 -8.96 -6.92 -5.96
C LEU A 68 -9.41 -6.84 -4.49
N GLU A 69 -9.32 -7.96 -3.79
CA GLU A 69 -9.40 -8.06 -2.35
C GLU A 69 -7.99 -7.90 -1.76
N ILE A 70 -7.79 -6.90 -0.92
CA ILE A 70 -6.54 -6.67 -0.19
C ILE A 70 -6.78 -6.94 1.28
N ARG A 71 -6.14 -7.98 1.80
CA ARG A 71 -6.27 -8.42 3.20
C ARG A 71 -4.94 -8.24 3.93
N THR A 72 -4.97 -7.54 5.06
CA THR A 72 -3.82 -7.46 5.96
C THR A 72 -3.62 -8.79 6.67
N VAL A 73 -2.39 -9.31 6.66
CA VAL A 73 -2.02 -10.56 7.32
C VAL A 73 -1.07 -10.35 8.49
N GLU A 74 -0.31 -9.26 8.46
CA GLU A 74 0.57 -8.78 9.54
C GLU A 74 0.69 -7.25 9.39
N VAL A 75 1.22 -6.56 10.41
CA VAL A 75 1.43 -5.11 10.34
C VAL A 75 2.26 -4.76 9.11
N GLY A 76 1.70 -3.96 8.21
CA GLY A 76 2.34 -3.57 6.95
C GLY A 76 2.37 -4.66 5.88
N ILE A 77 1.97 -5.90 6.17
CA ILE A 77 1.97 -7.00 5.20
C ILE A 77 0.55 -7.33 4.75
N VAL A 78 0.37 -7.37 3.43
CA VAL A 78 -0.91 -7.66 2.78
C VAL A 78 -0.81 -8.82 1.82
N VAL A 79 -1.96 -9.42 1.55
CA VAL A 79 -2.19 -10.36 0.46
C VAL A 79 -3.21 -9.74 -0.48
N ILE A 80 -2.94 -9.82 -1.78
CA ILE A 80 -3.79 -9.26 -2.83
C ILE A 80 -4.37 -10.41 -3.65
N LYS A 81 -5.69 -10.47 -3.77
CA LYS A 81 -6.42 -11.53 -4.51
C LYS A 81 -7.38 -10.92 -5.53
N GLY A 82 -7.41 -11.44 -6.75
CA GLY A 82 -8.45 -11.11 -7.71
C GLY A 82 -9.79 -11.70 -7.28
N VAL A 83 -10.82 -10.86 -7.13
CA VAL A 83 -12.14 -11.31 -6.65
C VAL A 83 -12.81 -12.23 -7.67
N GLU A 84 -12.78 -11.86 -8.94
CA GLU A 84 -13.43 -12.66 -10.00
C GLU A 84 -12.61 -13.92 -10.34
N SER A 85 -11.29 -13.78 -10.44
CA SER A 85 -10.43 -14.87 -10.89
C SER A 85 -10.01 -15.83 -9.78
N GLU A 86 -10.18 -15.43 -8.52
CA GLU A 86 -9.80 -16.19 -7.33
C GLU A 86 -8.29 -16.52 -7.25
N TYR A 87 -7.45 -15.80 -8.00
CA TYR A 87 -6.00 -15.92 -7.96
C TYR A 87 -5.39 -14.88 -7.02
N TYR A 88 -4.36 -15.29 -6.28
CA TYR A 88 -3.50 -14.40 -5.53
C TYR A 88 -2.42 -13.82 -6.42
N LEU A 89 -2.15 -12.52 -6.27
CA LEU A 89 -0.92 -11.90 -6.78
C LEU A 89 0.26 -12.51 -6.04
N ALA A 90 1.33 -12.81 -6.75
CA ALA A 90 2.55 -13.36 -6.17
C ALA A 90 3.78 -12.83 -6.90
N MET A 91 4.91 -12.81 -6.20
CA MET A 91 6.20 -12.47 -6.78
C MET A 91 7.21 -13.56 -6.43
N ASN A 92 7.92 -14.08 -7.42
CA ASN A 92 8.94 -15.11 -7.18
C ASN A 92 10.30 -14.48 -6.82
N LYS A 93 11.27 -15.34 -6.49
CA LYS A 93 12.65 -14.92 -6.15
C LYS A 93 13.35 -14.12 -7.26
N SER A 94 12.98 -14.30 -8.52
CA SER A 94 13.55 -13.54 -9.64
C SER A 94 12.89 -12.16 -9.84
N GLY A 95 11.97 -11.76 -8.97
CA GLY A 95 11.21 -10.51 -9.09
C GLY A 95 10.09 -10.56 -10.14
N LYS A 96 9.79 -11.73 -10.71
CA LYS A 96 8.70 -11.88 -11.68
C LYS A 96 7.37 -11.97 -10.94
N VAL A 97 6.46 -11.09 -11.30
CA VAL A 97 5.07 -11.13 -10.84
C VAL A 97 4.29 -12.20 -11.60
N TYR A 98 3.48 -12.96 -10.88
CA TYR A 98 2.62 -14.01 -11.43
C TYR A 98 1.36 -14.17 -10.55
N ALA A 99 0.42 -15.01 -10.98
CA ALA A 99 -0.75 -15.34 -10.19
C ALA A 99 -0.77 -16.82 -9.81
N LYS A 100 -1.36 -17.15 -8.66
CA LYS A 100 -1.54 -18.55 -8.20
C LYS A 100 -2.80 -18.74 -7.38
N LYS A 101 -3.35 -19.96 -7.39
CA LYS A 101 -4.57 -20.30 -6.63
C LYS A 101 -4.33 -20.50 -5.14
N LEU A 102 -3.18 -21.05 -4.76
CA LEU A 102 -2.85 -21.35 -3.37
C LEU A 102 -1.94 -20.28 -2.79
N ARG A 103 -2.34 -19.70 -1.66
CA ARG A 103 -1.53 -18.72 -0.95
C ARG A 103 -0.26 -19.38 -0.40
N ASN A 104 0.88 -18.73 -0.60
CA ASN A 104 2.13 -18.99 0.11
C ASN A 104 2.85 -17.67 0.39
N GLU A 105 4.09 -17.74 0.86
CA GLU A 105 4.88 -16.55 1.20
C GLU A 105 5.18 -15.62 0.01
N ASP A 106 5.14 -16.13 -1.23
CA ASP A 106 5.31 -15.28 -2.44
C ASP A 106 4.14 -14.29 -2.62
N CYS A 107 3.01 -14.52 -1.94
CA CYS A 107 1.82 -13.68 -1.99
C CYS A 107 1.82 -12.55 -0.96
N ASN A 108 2.84 -12.48 -0.11
CA ASN A 108 2.93 -11.48 0.94
C ASN A 108 3.66 -10.25 0.41
N PHE A 109 3.01 -9.10 0.51
CA PHE A 109 3.57 -7.82 0.08
C PHE A 109 3.63 -6.83 1.23
N GLU A 110 4.74 -6.13 1.38
CA GLU A 110 4.84 -4.93 2.21
C GLU A 110 4.09 -3.77 1.54
N GLU A 111 3.02 -3.29 2.19
CA GLU A 111 2.24 -2.12 1.78
C GLU A 111 2.78 -0.86 2.49
N ILE A 112 3.23 0.12 1.71
CA ILE A 112 3.61 1.44 2.22
C ILE A 112 2.76 2.50 1.53
N ILE A 113 2.13 3.36 2.32
CA ILE A 113 1.39 4.53 1.81
C ILE A 113 2.39 5.67 1.61
N LEU A 114 2.46 6.20 0.40
CA LEU A 114 3.31 7.34 0.06
C LEU A 114 2.58 8.66 0.31
N GLU A 115 3.35 9.74 0.43
CA GLU A 115 2.83 11.11 0.62
C GLU A 115 1.92 11.59 -0.51
N ASN A 116 2.13 11.08 -1.73
CA ASN A 116 1.34 11.40 -2.91
C ASN A 116 0.06 10.55 -3.04
N HIS A 117 -0.35 9.86 -1.98
CA HIS A 117 -1.54 8.99 -1.92
C HIS A 117 -1.48 7.72 -2.78
N TYR A 118 -0.33 7.39 -3.38
CA TYR A 118 -0.09 6.08 -3.95
C TYR A 118 0.41 5.12 -2.88
N ASN A 119 0.16 3.82 -3.08
CA ASN A 119 0.78 2.78 -2.27
C ASN A 119 1.88 2.10 -3.09
N THR A 120 2.93 1.64 -2.42
CA THR A 120 3.88 0.66 -2.96
C THR A 120 3.60 -0.71 -2.36
N TYR A 121 3.86 -1.74 -3.16
CA TYR A 121 3.76 -3.14 -2.77
C TYR A 121 5.06 -3.84 -3.14
N ALA A 122 5.89 -4.16 -2.15
CA ALA A 122 7.14 -4.89 -2.33
C ALA A 122 6.99 -6.32 -1.85
N SER A 123 7.75 -7.28 -2.41
CA SER A 123 7.74 -8.65 -1.86
C SER A 123 8.24 -8.63 -0.43
N ALA A 124 7.45 -9.17 0.50
CA ALA A 124 7.86 -9.29 1.90
C ALA A 124 8.97 -10.36 2.09
N LYS A 125 9.12 -11.28 1.13
CA LYS A 125 10.08 -12.38 1.19
C LYS A 125 11.34 -12.14 0.38
N TRP A 126 11.21 -11.52 -0.79
CA TRP A 126 12.25 -11.52 -1.81
C TRP A 126 12.85 -10.13 -1.99
N THR A 127 14.15 -10.01 -1.67
CA THR A 127 14.96 -8.82 -1.94
C THR A 127 16.01 -9.15 -3.01
N HIS A 128 16.40 -8.17 -3.83
CA HIS A 128 17.36 -8.36 -4.93
C HIS A 128 18.76 -8.83 -4.45
N ASN A 129 19.06 -8.69 -3.15
CA ASN A 129 20.36 -9.02 -2.57
C ASN A 129 20.30 -9.93 -1.32
N GLY A 130 19.14 -10.54 -1.00
CA GLY A 130 19.02 -11.56 0.06
C GLY A 130 19.47 -11.11 1.46
N ARG A 131 19.35 -9.83 1.79
CA ARG A 131 19.49 -9.34 3.16
C ARG A 131 18.16 -9.40 3.89
#